data_AF-A0A7V9RYG0-F1
#
_entry.id   AF-A0A7V9RYG0-F1
#
_cell.length_a   1.000
_cell.length_b   1.000
_cell.length_c   1.000
_cell.angle_alpha   90.00
_cell.angle_beta   90.00
_cell.angle_gamma   90.00
#
_symmetry.space_group_name_H-M   'P 1'
#
loop_
_entity.id
_entity.type
_entity.pdbx_description
1 polymer ?
#
loop_
_entity_poly.entity_id
_entity_poly.type
_entity_poly.pdbx_seq_one_letter_code
_entity_poly.pdbx_strand_id
1 'polypeptide(L)'
;MTGMGGGSLLTPILILLFGFKPTLAVGTDVLHGAIFKTFGAVRHRRLGTVHARMTFWMFLGSGPMSLLGVQLAEWMENRYGDGAQSISAKVIGAALVLGGLGFLAKTFVKRGVQPDNGPFLLQHRDRVISFTLGALGGFIVGLTSVGSGTFFALVMLLVFPLTAAKIVGTDIFHAAALLWVAGLSHLLHGNVDVGAMAWLLLGSIPGILLGSQMTVRVPERSLRVALATVLAASGVRLLEVPSYDLLVPAILVAGAGLALGVEINRPGGRVAAFVRRLAWQR
;
A
#
# COMPACT_ATOMS: atom_id res chain seq x y z
N MET A 1 -3.25 -14.00 1.08
CA MET A 1 -2.63 -14.26 -0.24
C MET A 1 -1.99 -13.05 -0.89
N THR A 2 -2.12 -11.80 -0.41
CA THR A 2 -1.34 -10.69 -1.00
C THR A 2 -0.70 -9.74 0.01
N GLY A 3 -1.09 -9.68 1.29
CA GLY A 3 -0.58 -8.64 2.21
C GLY A 3 -0.91 -7.19 1.77
N MET A 4 -1.55 -7.04 0.62
CA MET A 4 -1.74 -5.79 -0.14
C MET A 4 -3.04 -5.06 0.23
N GLY A 5 -3.91 -5.62 1.07
CA GLY A 5 -5.35 -5.32 1.01
C GLY A 5 -5.93 -4.25 1.93
N GLY A 6 -5.16 -3.63 2.83
CA GLY A 6 -5.71 -2.63 3.78
C GLY A 6 -5.39 -1.19 3.37
N GLY A 7 -4.17 -0.76 3.69
CA GLY A 7 -3.84 0.66 3.76
C GLY A 7 -3.56 1.43 2.47
N SER A 8 -3.67 0.80 1.29
CA SER A 8 -3.62 1.55 0.02
C SER A 8 -4.99 1.94 -0.52
N LEU A 9 -6.07 1.27 -0.07
CA LEU A 9 -7.44 1.56 -0.51
C LEU A 9 -8.26 2.24 0.56
N LEU A 10 -7.97 1.97 1.83
CA LEU A 10 -8.79 2.45 2.92
C LEU A 10 -8.79 3.98 2.99
N THR A 11 -7.62 4.62 2.90
CA THR A 11 -7.52 6.10 2.85
C THR A 11 -8.38 6.69 1.71
N PRO A 12 -8.22 6.29 0.43
CA PRO A 12 -9.15 6.67 -0.64
C PRO A 12 -10.63 6.45 -0.33
N ILE A 13 -11.00 5.29 0.22
CA ILE A 13 -12.40 4.95 0.50
C ILE A 13 -12.97 5.87 1.57
N LEU A 14 -12.24 6.11 2.67
CA LEU A 14 -12.65 7.00 3.74
C LEU A 14 -12.87 8.43 3.24
N ILE A 15 -11.98 8.91 2.36
CA ILE A 15 -12.10 10.27 1.78
C ILE A 15 -13.27 10.33 0.78
N LEU A 16 -13.32 9.40 -0.19
CA LEU A 16 -14.23 9.49 -1.33
C LEU A 16 -15.68 9.11 -1.00
N LEU A 17 -15.88 8.12 -0.14
CA LEU A 17 -17.20 7.55 0.18
C LEU A 17 -17.74 8.06 1.51
N PHE A 18 -16.87 8.23 2.51
CA PHE A 18 -17.28 8.65 3.86
C PHE A 18 -16.99 10.13 4.15
N GLY A 19 -16.33 10.85 3.24
CA GLY A 19 -16.09 12.29 3.38
C GLY A 19 -15.12 12.66 4.50
N PHE A 20 -14.24 11.74 4.90
CA PHE A 20 -13.24 12.01 5.94
C PHE A 20 -12.26 13.09 5.48
N LYS A 21 -11.85 13.95 6.42
CA LYS A 21 -10.70 14.83 6.18
C LYS A 21 -9.45 13.99 5.85
N PRO A 22 -8.57 14.44 4.95
CA PRO A 22 -7.41 13.65 4.52
C PRO A 22 -6.51 13.18 5.67
N THR A 23 -6.19 14.06 6.62
CA THR A 23 -5.37 13.75 7.81
C THR A 23 -6.02 12.70 8.70
N LEU A 24 -7.31 12.86 9.00
CA LEU A 24 -8.10 11.90 9.79
C LEU A 24 -8.20 10.54 9.09
N ALA A 25 -8.39 10.51 7.77
CA ALA A 25 -8.44 9.28 6.99
C ALA A 25 -7.10 8.54 7.01
N VAL A 26 -6.00 9.27 6.79
CA VAL A 26 -4.63 8.73 6.83
C VAL A 26 -4.31 8.16 8.21
N GLY A 27 -4.56 8.91 9.29
CA GLY A 27 -4.26 8.43 10.64
C GLY A 27 -5.09 7.22 11.04
N THR A 28 -6.40 7.23 10.74
CA THR A 28 -7.31 6.08 10.97
C THR A 28 -6.84 4.84 10.22
N ASP A 29 -6.42 4.99 8.97
CA ASP A 29 -5.89 3.90 8.15
C ASP A 29 -4.58 3.33 8.68
N VAL A 30 -3.63 4.21 9.02
CA VAL A 30 -2.32 3.80 9.55
C VAL A 30 -2.50 2.97 10.83
N LEU A 31 -3.34 3.43 11.77
CA LEU A 31 -3.54 2.71 13.04
C LEU A 31 -4.35 1.42 12.86
N HIS A 32 -5.39 1.43 12.01
CA HIS A 32 -6.10 0.22 11.59
C HIS A 32 -5.13 -0.81 11.01
N GLY A 33 -4.28 -0.37 10.08
CA GLY A 33 -3.28 -1.19 9.42
C GLY A 33 -2.24 -1.76 10.38
N ALA A 34 -1.84 -1.02 11.42
CA ALA A 34 -0.93 -1.51 12.46
C ALA A 34 -1.50 -2.74 13.17
N ILE A 35 -2.74 -2.65 13.64
CA ILE A 35 -3.44 -3.74 14.32
C ILE A 35 -3.65 -4.91 13.35
N PHE A 36 -4.22 -4.63 12.18
CA PHE A 36 -4.52 -5.65 11.17
C PHE A 36 -3.28 -6.42 10.70
N LYS A 37 -2.17 -5.72 10.43
CA LYS A 37 -0.92 -6.35 9.98
C LYS A 37 -0.22 -7.12 11.10
N THR A 38 -0.46 -6.80 12.36
CA THR A 38 0.12 -7.55 13.48
C THR A 38 -0.32 -9.03 13.44
N PHE A 39 -1.58 -9.32 13.10
CA PHE A 39 -2.05 -10.70 12.91
C PHE A 39 -1.31 -11.43 11.78
N GLY A 40 -1.12 -10.74 10.64
CA GLY A 40 -0.34 -11.26 9.52
C GLY A 40 1.14 -11.48 9.87
N ALA A 41 1.74 -10.52 10.58
CA ALA A 41 3.13 -10.54 11.01
C ALA A 41 3.41 -11.73 11.94
N VAL A 42 2.53 -11.99 12.90
CA VAL A 42 2.62 -13.16 13.80
C VAL A 42 2.56 -14.46 12.99
N ARG A 43 1.62 -14.58 12.04
CA ARG A 43 1.51 -15.78 11.18
C ARG A 43 2.79 -15.98 10.35
N HIS A 44 3.28 -14.95 9.68
CA HIS A 44 4.49 -15.03 8.86
C HIS A 44 5.75 -15.34 9.67
N ARG A 45 5.83 -14.83 10.91
CA ARG A 45 6.90 -15.16 11.85
C ARG A 45 6.85 -16.63 12.27
N ARG A 46 5.67 -17.17 12.58
CA ARG A 46 5.48 -18.61 12.88
C ARG A 46 5.81 -19.51 11.69
N LEU A 47 5.56 -19.05 10.47
CA LEU A 47 5.90 -19.76 9.24
C LEU A 47 7.39 -19.68 8.86
N GLY A 48 8.23 -18.98 9.64
CA GLY A 48 9.67 -18.84 9.33
C GLY A 48 9.95 -18.00 8.08
N THR A 49 9.00 -17.19 7.63
CA THR A 49 9.11 -16.38 6.40
C THR A 49 9.64 -14.96 6.65
N VAL A 50 10.02 -14.63 7.89
CA VAL A 50 10.44 -13.27 8.28
C VAL A 50 11.95 -13.20 8.40
N HIS A 51 12.57 -12.27 7.66
CA HIS A 51 14.00 -11.97 7.76
C HIS A 51 14.25 -10.84 8.76
N ALA A 52 14.23 -11.16 10.06
CA ALA A 52 14.21 -10.16 11.15
C ALA A 52 15.36 -9.13 11.09
N ARG A 53 16.57 -9.54 10.70
CA ARG A 53 17.71 -8.63 10.57
C ARG A 53 17.50 -7.59 9.48
N MET A 54 16.87 -7.96 8.36
CA MET A 54 16.52 -7.02 7.30
C MET A 54 15.46 -6.03 7.78
N THR A 55 14.41 -6.56 8.41
CA THR A 55 13.34 -5.74 9.00
C THR A 55 13.91 -4.71 9.98
N PHE A 56 14.88 -5.08 10.81
CA PHE A 56 15.53 -4.16 11.74
C PHE A 56 16.19 -2.97 11.02
N TRP A 57 16.98 -3.20 9.97
CA TRP A 57 17.61 -2.12 9.20
C TRP A 57 16.59 -1.23 8.49
N MET A 58 15.55 -1.85 7.92
CA MET A 58 14.45 -1.08 7.34
C MET A 58 13.74 -0.24 8.40
N PHE A 59 13.45 -0.81 9.58
CA PHE A 59 12.76 -0.14 10.67
C PHE A 59 13.57 1.02 11.25
N LEU A 60 14.90 0.86 11.34
CA LEU A 60 15.78 1.92 11.80
C LEU A 60 15.73 3.17 10.91
N GLY A 61 15.52 2.98 9.60
CA GLY A 61 15.23 4.10 8.70
C GLY A 61 13.78 4.56 8.76
N SER A 62 12.83 3.61 8.73
CA SER A 62 11.41 3.92 8.54
C SER A 62 10.73 4.50 9.77
N GLY A 63 11.09 4.08 10.99
CA GLY A 63 10.47 4.52 12.23
C GLY A 63 10.64 6.03 12.46
N PRO A 64 11.87 6.55 12.52
CA PRO A 64 12.11 7.99 12.67
C PRO A 64 11.54 8.80 11.49
N MET A 65 11.69 8.30 10.26
CA MET A 65 11.18 8.99 9.08
C MET A 65 9.66 9.00 8.99
N SER A 66 8.97 7.99 9.48
CA SER A 66 7.51 8.02 9.53
C SER A 66 7.01 9.06 10.52
N LEU A 67 7.66 9.20 11.69
CA LEU A 67 7.35 10.28 12.63
C LEU A 67 7.54 11.65 11.97
N LEU A 68 8.62 11.86 11.21
CA LEU A 68 8.82 13.09 10.44
C LEU A 68 7.72 13.29 9.39
N GLY A 69 7.27 12.22 8.74
CA GLY A 69 6.14 12.26 7.80
C GLY A 69 4.83 12.66 8.47
N VAL A 70 4.51 12.08 9.64
CA VAL A 70 3.33 12.45 10.44
C VAL A 70 3.43 13.90 10.91
N GLN A 71 4.59 14.30 11.43
CA GLN A 71 4.81 15.67 11.92
C GLN A 71 4.68 16.70 10.80
N LEU A 72 5.15 16.37 9.60
CA LEU A 72 4.98 17.21 8.42
C LEU A 72 3.49 17.30 8.04
N ALA A 73 2.77 16.18 8.01
CA ALA A 73 1.33 16.16 7.74
C ALA A 73 0.58 17.09 8.72
N GLU A 74 0.91 16.98 10.00
CA GLU A 74 0.33 17.79 11.08
C GLU A 74 0.68 19.27 10.97
N TRP A 75 1.95 19.59 10.70
CA TRP A 75 2.39 20.97 10.52
C TRP A 75 1.66 21.64 9.35
N MET A 76 1.41 20.88 8.28
CA MET A 76 0.68 21.35 7.12
C MET A 76 -0.80 21.57 7.41
N GLU A 77 -1.43 20.67 8.16
CA GLU A 77 -2.83 20.81 8.55
C GLU A 77 -3.03 22.02 9.46
N ASN A 78 -2.21 22.18 10.50
CA ASN A 78 -2.33 23.31 11.42
C ASN A 78 -2.10 24.67 10.77
N ARG A 79 -1.31 24.73 9.69
CA ARG A 79 -0.96 25.99 9.02
C ARG A 79 -1.85 26.33 7.83
N TYR A 80 -2.51 25.34 7.24
CA TYR A 80 -3.29 25.51 6.00
C TYR A 80 -4.69 24.88 6.04
N GLY A 81 -5.14 24.33 7.17
CA GLY A 81 -6.28 23.40 7.31
C GLY A 81 -7.71 23.91 7.05
N ASP A 82 -7.88 25.08 6.45
CA ASP A 82 -9.20 25.59 6.09
C ASP A 82 -9.60 25.11 4.67
N GLY A 83 -10.01 23.84 4.58
CA GLY A 83 -10.77 23.28 3.44
C GLY A 83 -9.99 22.42 2.44
N ALA A 84 -10.70 21.77 1.50
CA ALA A 84 -10.12 20.93 0.44
C ALA A 84 -9.27 21.71 -0.59
N GLN A 85 -9.38 23.04 -0.59
CA GLN A 85 -8.52 23.96 -1.34
C GLN A 85 -7.15 24.24 -0.69
N SER A 86 -6.96 23.74 0.53
CA SER A 86 -5.73 23.89 1.30
C SER A 86 -4.52 23.30 0.59
N ILE A 87 -3.37 23.90 0.86
CA ILE A 87 -2.07 23.39 0.41
C ILE A 87 -1.82 21.97 1.00
N SER A 88 -2.39 21.64 2.16
CA SER A 88 -2.28 20.30 2.76
C SER A 88 -2.97 19.24 1.89
N ALA A 89 -4.22 19.48 1.47
CA ALA A 89 -4.93 18.60 0.54
C ALA A 89 -4.17 18.42 -0.78
N LYS A 90 -3.59 19.50 -1.32
CA LYS A 90 -2.81 19.45 -2.56
C LYS A 90 -1.51 18.65 -2.42
N VAL A 91 -0.80 18.77 -1.31
CA VAL A 91 0.46 18.01 -1.10
C VAL A 91 0.18 16.55 -0.82
N ILE A 92 -0.85 16.22 -0.03
CA ILE A 92 -1.30 14.83 0.14
C ILE A 92 -1.75 14.28 -1.22
N GLY A 93 -2.53 15.05 -1.99
CA GLY A 93 -2.97 14.69 -3.33
C GLY A 93 -1.82 14.43 -4.29
N ALA A 94 -0.82 15.31 -4.33
CA ALA A 94 0.41 15.12 -5.10
C ALA A 94 1.16 13.86 -4.68
N ALA A 95 1.28 13.62 -3.38
CA ALA A 95 1.94 12.44 -2.84
C ALA A 95 1.18 11.15 -3.20
N LEU A 96 -0.17 11.16 -3.21
CA LEU A 96 -1.00 10.05 -3.69
C LEU A 96 -0.82 9.81 -5.19
N VAL A 97 -0.78 10.85 -6.02
CA VAL A 97 -0.53 10.72 -7.47
C VAL A 97 0.86 10.16 -7.72
N LEU A 98 1.90 10.73 -7.12
CA LEU A 98 3.28 10.26 -7.27
C LEU A 98 3.47 8.83 -6.75
N GLY A 99 2.86 8.51 -5.60
CA GLY A 99 2.83 7.16 -5.04
C GLY A 99 2.12 6.17 -5.96
N GLY A 100 0.95 6.52 -6.49
CA GLY A 100 0.18 5.73 -7.44
C GLY A 100 0.91 5.48 -8.75
N LEU A 101 1.51 6.53 -9.34
CA LEU A 101 2.31 6.43 -10.56
C LEU A 101 3.57 5.60 -10.35
N GLY A 102 4.32 5.83 -9.26
CA GLY A 102 5.49 5.03 -8.92
C GLY A 102 5.14 3.56 -8.70
N PHE A 103 4.01 3.27 -8.05
CA PHE A 103 3.49 1.93 -7.85
C PHE A 103 3.06 1.27 -9.18
N LEU A 104 2.42 2.04 -10.08
CA LEU A 104 2.03 1.56 -11.42
C LEU A 104 3.26 1.27 -12.28
N ALA A 105 4.21 2.21 -12.36
CA ALA A 105 5.44 2.04 -13.12
C ALA A 105 6.18 0.77 -12.66
N LYS A 106 6.30 0.59 -11.34
CA LYS A 106 6.94 -0.60 -10.76
C LYS A 106 6.21 -1.90 -11.06
N THR A 107 4.89 -1.87 -11.26
CA THR A 107 4.09 -3.04 -11.64
C THR A 107 4.52 -3.64 -12.98
N PHE A 108 5.07 -2.83 -13.90
CA PHE A 108 5.50 -3.27 -15.23
C PHE A 108 7.01 -3.51 -15.36
N VAL A 109 7.81 -3.23 -14.33
CA VAL A 109 9.25 -3.52 -14.34
C VAL A 109 9.48 -5.03 -14.24
N LYS A 110 10.11 -5.61 -15.28
CA LYS A 110 10.36 -7.07 -15.39
C LYS A 110 11.71 -7.54 -14.85
N ARG A 111 12.61 -6.63 -14.43
CA ARG A 111 13.96 -6.97 -13.94
C ARG A 111 13.94 -7.14 -12.42
N GLY A 112 13.86 -8.38 -11.95
CA GLY A 112 14.09 -8.74 -10.55
C GLY A 112 15.33 -9.61 -10.40
N VAL A 113 15.89 -9.64 -9.19
CA VAL A 113 16.97 -10.56 -8.83
C VAL A 113 16.40 -11.98 -8.78
N GLN A 114 17.11 -12.97 -9.33
CA GLN A 114 16.65 -14.35 -9.24
C GLN A 114 16.64 -14.80 -7.77
N PRO A 115 15.54 -15.38 -7.28
CA PRO A 115 15.44 -15.81 -5.91
C PRO A 115 16.39 -16.99 -5.65
N ASP A 116 17.17 -16.89 -4.58
CA ASP A 116 18.01 -17.96 -4.08
C ASP A 116 17.38 -18.56 -2.81
N ASN A 117 17.38 -19.89 -2.73
CA ASN A 117 16.90 -20.62 -1.56
C ASN A 117 17.97 -20.74 -0.45
N GLY A 118 19.23 -20.38 -0.76
CA GLY A 118 20.33 -20.39 0.19
C GLY A 118 20.15 -19.46 1.40
N PRO A 119 21.03 -19.58 2.40
CA PRO A 119 21.04 -18.68 3.55
C PRO A 119 21.41 -17.25 3.11
N PHE A 120 20.42 -16.35 3.10
CA PHE A 120 20.63 -14.95 2.77
C PHE A 120 21.35 -14.21 3.92
N LEU A 121 22.62 -13.92 3.73
CA LEU A 121 23.45 -13.13 4.65
C LEU A 121 23.43 -11.65 4.24
N LEU A 122 22.91 -10.78 5.11
CA LEU A 122 22.91 -9.33 4.88
C LEU A 122 24.33 -8.74 4.83
N GLN A 123 24.77 -8.41 3.62
CA GLN A 123 26.00 -7.67 3.38
C GLN A 123 25.81 -6.18 3.70
N HIS A 124 26.89 -5.42 3.70
CA HIS A 124 26.82 -3.98 3.98
C HIS A 124 25.91 -3.22 2.99
N ARG A 125 26.01 -3.57 1.69
CA ARG A 125 25.13 -3.01 0.64
C ARG A 125 23.65 -3.25 0.94
N ASP A 126 23.28 -4.47 1.34
CA ASP A 126 21.90 -4.82 1.64
C ASP A 126 21.34 -4.01 2.82
N ARG A 127 22.19 -3.70 3.81
CA ARG A 127 21.81 -2.87 4.97
C ARG A 127 21.54 -1.43 4.56
N VAL A 128 22.40 -0.86 3.73
CA VAL A 128 22.23 0.50 3.20
C VAL A 128 20.95 0.59 2.35
N ILE A 129 20.72 -0.39 1.48
CA ILE A 129 19.49 -0.43 0.67
C ILE A 129 18.26 -0.61 1.57
N SER A 130 18.31 -1.52 2.55
CA SER A 130 17.22 -1.73 3.51
C SER A 130 16.91 -0.46 4.30
N PHE A 131 17.94 0.24 4.81
CA PHE A 131 17.80 1.49 5.55
C PHE A 131 17.21 2.61 4.69
N THR A 132 17.74 2.82 3.48
CA THR A 132 17.27 3.87 2.56
C THR A 132 15.86 3.60 2.07
N LEU A 133 15.55 2.36 1.72
CA LEU A 133 14.19 1.93 1.41
C LEU A 133 13.25 2.17 2.59
N GLY A 134 13.68 1.79 3.79
CA GLY A 134 12.98 2.04 5.04
C GLY A 134 12.70 3.53 5.26
N ALA A 135 13.73 4.37 5.18
CA ALA A 135 13.64 5.82 5.38
C ALA A 135 12.66 6.48 4.40
N LEU A 136 12.82 6.24 3.10
CA LEU A 136 11.96 6.82 2.06
C LEU A 136 10.53 6.30 2.17
N GLY A 137 10.35 4.99 2.28
CA GLY A 137 9.03 4.41 2.39
C GLY A 137 8.34 4.75 3.71
N GLY A 138 9.09 4.86 4.81
CA GLY A 138 8.58 5.26 6.13
C GLY A 138 8.07 6.68 6.14
N PHE A 139 8.82 7.62 5.56
CA PHE A 139 8.38 9.01 5.38
C PHE A 139 7.09 9.09 4.57
N ILE A 140 7.03 8.40 3.42
CA ILE A 140 5.85 8.38 2.55
C ILE A 140 4.65 7.78 3.30
N VAL A 141 4.83 6.65 3.98
CA VAL A 141 3.78 5.98 4.77
C VAL A 141 3.28 6.87 5.91
N GLY A 142 4.17 7.55 6.64
CA GLY A 142 3.77 8.48 7.70
C GLY A 142 2.92 9.65 7.17
N LEU A 143 3.32 10.20 6.02
CA LEU A 143 2.66 11.34 5.39
C LEU A 143 1.32 10.97 4.72
N THR A 144 1.21 9.78 4.14
CA THR A 144 0.10 9.44 3.22
C THR A 144 -0.65 8.14 3.54
N SER A 145 -0.23 7.34 4.52
CA SER A 145 -0.61 5.92 4.72
C SER A 145 -0.21 4.97 3.58
N VAL A 146 0.03 5.49 2.36
CA VAL A 146 0.28 4.72 1.14
C VAL A 146 1.61 3.98 1.21
N GLY A 147 1.58 2.71 0.82
CA GLY A 147 2.79 1.94 0.50
C GLY A 147 3.24 0.97 1.59
N SER A 148 2.57 0.90 2.74
CA SER A 148 2.92 0.02 3.86
C SER A 148 2.73 -1.49 3.59
N GLY A 149 2.47 -1.97 2.38
CA GLY A 149 2.33 -3.41 2.13
C GLY A 149 2.57 -3.90 0.72
N THR A 150 2.42 -3.03 -0.26
CA THR A 150 2.62 -3.41 -1.66
C THR A 150 3.93 -2.84 -2.18
N PHE A 151 4.24 -1.59 -1.84
CA PHE A 151 5.41 -0.89 -2.34
C PHE A 151 6.71 -1.54 -1.85
N PHE A 152 6.86 -1.74 -0.55
CA PHE A 152 8.04 -2.35 0.06
C PHE A 152 8.28 -3.78 -0.48
N ALA A 153 7.27 -4.66 -0.44
CA ALA A 153 7.34 -5.99 -1.03
C ALA A 153 7.79 -5.99 -2.50
N LEU A 154 7.28 -5.07 -3.33
CA LEU A 154 7.72 -4.96 -4.72
C LEU A 154 9.15 -4.48 -4.86
N VAL A 155 9.56 -3.49 -4.08
CA VAL A 155 10.95 -3.04 -4.11
C VAL A 155 11.87 -4.17 -3.71
N MET A 156 11.49 -4.92 -2.68
CA MET A 156 12.26 -6.03 -2.18
C MET A 156 12.39 -7.15 -3.22
N LEU A 157 11.33 -7.46 -3.97
CA LEU A 157 11.36 -8.43 -5.09
C LEU A 157 12.32 -8.03 -6.20
N LEU A 158 12.54 -6.73 -6.41
CA LEU A 158 13.45 -6.28 -7.47
C LEU A 158 14.90 -6.19 -7.01
N VAL A 159 15.13 -6.08 -5.70
CA VAL A 159 16.45 -5.72 -5.15
C VAL A 159 17.12 -6.85 -4.38
N PHE A 160 16.35 -7.71 -3.72
CA PHE A 160 16.89 -8.79 -2.89
C PHE A 160 16.62 -10.17 -3.53
N PRO A 161 17.59 -11.09 -3.46
CA PRO A 161 17.46 -12.48 -3.96
C PRO A 161 16.60 -13.35 -3.02
N LEU A 162 15.55 -12.80 -2.40
CA LEU A 162 14.68 -13.52 -1.48
C LEU A 162 13.50 -14.14 -2.22
N THR A 163 13.04 -15.31 -1.74
CA THR A 163 11.81 -15.91 -2.26
C THR A 163 10.61 -15.00 -1.99
N ALA A 164 9.59 -15.06 -2.85
CA ALA A 164 8.38 -14.24 -2.69
C ALA A 164 7.72 -14.44 -1.31
N ALA A 165 7.73 -15.66 -0.79
CA ALA A 165 7.22 -15.94 0.56
C ALA A 165 8.00 -15.21 1.65
N LYS A 166 9.35 -15.20 1.57
CA LYS A 166 10.20 -14.47 2.52
C LYS A 166 10.02 -12.96 2.40
N ILE A 167 9.84 -12.44 1.18
CA ILE A 167 9.62 -11.01 0.97
C ILE A 167 8.29 -10.57 1.55
N VAL A 168 7.20 -11.27 1.22
CA VAL A 168 5.87 -10.96 1.75
C VAL A 168 5.85 -11.06 3.28
N GLY A 169 6.48 -12.09 3.86
CA GLY A 169 6.58 -12.22 5.31
C GLY A 169 7.37 -11.08 5.96
N THR A 170 8.53 -10.74 5.41
CA THR A 170 9.40 -9.66 5.91
C THR A 170 8.75 -8.28 5.78
N ASP A 171 8.06 -8.03 4.66
CA ASP A 171 7.28 -6.82 4.40
C ASP A 171 6.14 -6.65 5.41
N ILE A 172 5.29 -7.66 5.59
CA ILE A 172 4.16 -7.60 6.53
C ILE A 172 4.65 -7.37 7.95
N PHE A 173 5.74 -8.03 8.34
CA PHE A 173 6.34 -7.87 9.66
C PHE A 173 6.92 -6.47 9.88
N HIS A 174 7.66 -5.95 8.89
CA HIS A 174 8.18 -4.57 8.92
C HIS A 174 7.05 -3.54 8.98
N ALA A 175 6.04 -3.70 8.13
CA ALA A 175 4.93 -2.79 8.04
C ALA A 175 4.12 -2.73 9.34
N ALA A 176 3.90 -3.88 10.01
CA ALA A 176 3.25 -3.88 11.32
C ALA A 176 4.01 -2.99 12.31
N ALA A 177 5.34 -3.14 12.40
CA ALA A 177 6.16 -2.32 13.29
C ALA A 177 6.15 -0.83 12.91
N LEU A 178 6.33 -0.51 11.63
CA LEU A 178 6.31 0.85 11.10
C LEU A 178 4.97 1.56 11.37
N LEU A 179 3.86 0.88 11.11
CA LEU A 179 2.52 1.44 11.28
C LEU A 179 2.16 1.63 12.74
N TRP A 180 2.69 0.84 13.68
CA TRP A 180 2.51 1.13 15.10
C TRP A 180 3.15 2.46 15.50
N VAL A 181 4.35 2.75 15.01
CA VAL A 181 5.04 4.02 15.27
C VAL A 181 4.26 5.19 14.66
N ALA A 182 3.93 5.10 13.38
CA ALA A 182 3.20 6.16 12.68
C ALA A 182 1.76 6.33 13.21
N GLY A 183 1.07 5.22 13.49
CA GLY A 183 -0.32 5.20 13.94
C GLY A 183 -0.47 5.73 15.35
N LEU A 184 0.47 5.40 16.24
CA LEU A 184 0.49 6.01 17.57
C LEU A 184 0.78 7.51 17.48
N SER A 185 1.66 7.94 16.59
CA SER A 185 1.91 9.36 16.35
C SER A 185 0.65 10.08 15.85
N HIS A 186 -0.08 9.53 14.88
CA HIS A 186 -1.36 10.08 14.43
C HIS A 186 -2.41 10.10 15.54
N LEU A 187 -2.48 9.05 16.36
CA LEU A 187 -3.38 8.97 17.50
C LEU A 187 -3.10 10.07 18.54
N LEU A 188 -1.82 10.31 18.84
CA LEU A 188 -1.39 11.38 19.76
C LEU A 188 -1.75 12.78 19.25
N HIS A 189 -1.79 12.98 17.93
CA HIS A 189 -2.22 14.23 17.30
C HIS A 189 -3.75 14.32 17.12
N GLY A 190 -4.53 13.33 17.56
CA GLY A 190 -5.98 13.32 17.41
C GLY A 190 -6.47 13.04 15.98
N ASN A 191 -5.59 12.58 15.09
CA ASN A 191 -5.89 12.30 13.68
C ASN A 191 -6.47 10.90 13.45
N VAL A 192 -7.12 10.31 14.47
CA VAL A 192 -7.66 8.95 14.40
C VAL A 192 -9.10 8.93 14.86
N ASP A 193 -9.99 8.48 13.99
CA ASP A 193 -11.35 8.09 14.37
C ASP A 193 -11.34 6.65 14.88
N VAL A 194 -11.32 6.51 16.21
CA VAL A 194 -11.29 5.20 16.88
C VAL A 194 -12.56 4.41 16.63
N GLY A 195 -13.70 5.08 16.45
CA GLY A 195 -14.99 4.44 16.15
C GLY A 195 -14.98 3.81 14.76
N ALA A 196 -14.59 4.58 13.74
CA ALA A 196 -14.43 4.09 12.38
C ALA A 196 -13.38 2.97 12.32
N MET A 197 -12.24 3.14 12.98
CA MET A 197 -11.22 2.09 13.09
C MET A 197 -11.79 0.79 13.68
N ALA A 198 -12.58 0.86 14.76
CA ALA A 198 -13.17 -0.31 15.39
C ALA A 198 -14.12 -1.05 14.44
N TRP A 199 -14.99 -0.34 13.72
CA TRP A 199 -15.86 -0.93 12.70
C TRP A 199 -15.08 -1.59 11.57
N LEU A 200 -14.01 -0.94 11.11
CA LEU A 200 -13.13 -1.49 10.09
C LEU A 200 -12.41 -2.75 10.58
N LEU A 201 -11.97 -2.81 11.84
CA LEU A 201 -11.36 -4.00 12.43
C LEU A 201 -12.37 -5.15 12.54
N LEU A 202 -13.60 -4.86 12.96
CA LEU A 202 -14.68 -5.84 13.04
C LEU A 202 -14.98 -6.47 11.67
N GLY A 203 -14.91 -5.72 10.58
CA GLY A 203 -15.08 -6.27 9.23
C GLY A 203 -13.82 -6.96 8.69
N SER A 204 -12.66 -6.34 8.86
CA SER A 204 -11.41 -6.77 8.23
C SER A 204 -10.81 -8.02 8.88
N ILE A 205 -10.86 -8.18 10.21
CA ILE A 205 -10.28 -9.34 10.90
C ILE A 205 -10.99 -10.64 10.51
N PRO A 206 -12.33 -10.77 10.61
CA PRO A 206 -13.03 -11.96 10.11
C PRO A 206 -12.85 -12.12 8.60
N GLY A 207 -12.91 -11.01 7.85
CA GLY A 207 -12.74 -11.00 6.41
C GLY A 207 -11.40 -11.59 5.95
N ILE A 208 -10.28 -11.26 6.62
CA ILE A 208 -8.99 -11.86 6.28
C ILE A 208 -8.87 -13.31 6.74
N LEU A 209 -9.46 -13.68 7.89
CA LEU A 209 -9.42 -15.06 8.37
C LEU A 209 -10.16 -15.98 7.39
N LEU A 210 -11.40 -15.65 7.04
CA LEU A 210 -12.23 -16.39 6.08
C LEU A 210 -11.65 -16.29 4.66
N GLY A 211 -11.27 -15.09 4.22
CA GLY A 211 -10.71 -14.84 2.89
C GLY A 211 -9.34 -15.47 2.69
N SER A 212 -8.57 -15.74 3.75
CA SER A 212 -7.30 -16.48 3.64
C SER A 212 -7.48 -17.97 3.37
N GLN A 213 -8.67 -18.52 3.63
CA GLN A 213 -9.04 -19.91 3.36
C GLN A 213 -9.63 -20.05 1.95
N MET A 214 -10.31 -19.00 1.45
CA MET A 214 -10.81 -18.97 0.08
C MET A 214 -9.67 -18.70 -0.91
N THR A 215 -9.35 -19.68 -1.75
CA THR A 215 -8.33 -19.51 -2.82
C THR A 215 -8.93 -18.73 -3.99
N VAL A 216 -9.15 -17.43 -3.79
CA VAL A 216 -9.46 -16.53 -4.91
C VAL A 216 -8.13 -16.14 -5.56
N ARG A 217 -7.82 -16.79 -6.69
CA ARG A 217 -6.63 -16.47 -7.50
C ARG A 217 -6.85 -15.17 -8.28
N VAL A 218 -6.80 -14.03 -7.58
CA VAL A 218 -6.79 -12.72 -8.24
C VAL A 218 -5.39 -12.48 -8.83
N PRO A 219 -5.27 -12.11 -10.11
CA PRO A 219 -4.00 -11.67 -10.70
C PRO A 219 -3.39 -10.52 -9.90
N GLU A 220 -2.19 -10.75 -9.38
CA GLU A 220 -1.48 -9.75 -8.58
C GLU A 220 -1.25 -8.46 -9.37
N ARG A 221 -0.94 -8.56 -10.68
CA ARG A 221 -0.78 -7.38 -11.55
C ARG A 221 -2.06 -6.57 -11.69
N SER A 222 -3.22 -7.19 -11.93
CA SER A 222 -4.47 -6.42 -12.06
C SER A 222 -4.88 -5.77 -10.75
N LEU A 223 -4.64 -6.44 -9.61
CA LEU A 223 -4.86 -5.84 -8.29
C LEU A 223 -3.97 -4.60 -8.11
N ARG A 224 -2.67 -4.69 -8.44
CA ARG A 224 -1.76 -3.53 -8.33
C ARG A 224 -2.17 -2.38 -9.27
N VAL A 225 -2.62 -2.68 -10.49
CA VAL A 225 -3.13 -1.67 -11.43
C VAL A 225 -4.37 -0.99 -10.86
N ALA A 226 -5.32 -1.76 -10.32
CA ALA A 226 -6.53 -1.20 -9.71
C ALA A 226 -6.17 -0.28 -8.52
N LEU A 227 -5.28 -0.73 -7.63
CA LEU A 227 -4.77 0.05 -6.51
C LEU A 227 -4.11 1.36 -6.96
N ALA A 228 -3.20 1.29 -7.94
CA ALA A 228 -2.53 2.46 -8.48
C ALA A 228 -3.52 3.47 -9.07
N THR A 229 -4.55 2.96 -9.77
CA THR A 229 -5.59 3.77 -10.40
C THR A 229 -6.41 4.52 -9.35
N VAL A 230 -6.86 3.83 -8.31
CA VAL A 230 -7.64 4.44 -7.22
C VAL A 230 -6.80 5.51 -6.51
N LEU A 231 -5.53 5.23 -6.22
CA LEU A 231 -4.62 6.21 -5.62
C LEU A 231 -4.45 7.46 -6.50
N ALA A 232 -4.23 7.28 -7.80
CA ALA A 232 -4.10 8.39 -8.74
C ALA A 232 -5.39 9.21 -8.83
N ALA A 233 -6.55 8.55 -8.91
CA ALA A 233 -7.85 9.20 -8.92
C ALA A 233 -8.12 10.00 -7.64
N SER A 234 -7.84 9.44 -6.47
CA SER A 234 -7.95 10.14 -5.19
C SER A 234 -7.02 11.35 -5.12
N GLY A 235 -5.78 11.19 -5.58
CA GLY A 235 -4.81 12.28 -5.61
C GLY A 235 -5.23 13.42 -6.53
N VAL A 236 -5.73 13.11 -7.73
CA VAL A 236 -6.27 14.11 -8.68
C VAL A 236 -7.49 14.84 -8.11
N ARG A 237 -8.37 14.12 -7.41
CA ARG A 237 -9.51 14.76 -6.73
C ARG A 237 -9.06 15.72 -5.63
N LEU A 238 -8.08 15.34 -4.81
CA LEU A 238 -7.53 16.19 -3.75
C LEU A 238 -6.71 17.38 -4.27
N LEU A 239 -6.14 17.26 -5.47
CA LEU A 239 -5.42 18.36 -6.11
C LEU A 239 -6.36 19.45 -6.66
N GLU A 240 -7.67 19.16 -6.77
CA GLU A 240 -8.68 20.03 -7.39
C GLU A 240 -8.23 20.59 -8.75
N VAL A 241 -7.59 19.74 -9.56
CA VAL A 241 -7.11 20.11 -10.91
C VAL A 241 -8.30 20.56 -11.76
N PRO A 242 -8.17 21.59 -12.63
CA PRO A 242 -9.25 21.97 -13.53
C PRO A 242 -9.80 20.75 -14.27
N SER A 243 -11.13 20.55 -14.22
CA SER A 243 -11.84 19.38 -14.77
C SER A 243 -11.66 18.06 -13.99
N TYR A 244 -11.40 18.09 -12.68
CA TYR A 244 -11.31 16.87 -11.87
C TYR A 244 -12.57 15.99 -11.96
N ASP A 245 -13.75 16.59 -12.16
CA ASP A 245 -15.03 15.88 -12.35
C ASP A 245 -15.03 14.96 -13.58
N LEU A 246 -14.25 15.30 -14.61
CA LEU A 246 -14.07 14.49 -15.82
C LEU A 246 -12.84 13.59 -15.73
N LEU A 247 -11.74 14.10 -15.15
CA LEU A 247 -10.48 13.38 -15.04
C LEU A 247 -10.58 12.17 -14.10
N VAL A 248 -11.26 12.29 -12.97
CA VAL A 248 -11.40 11.19 -12.01
C VAL A 248 -12.12 9.99 -12.63
N PRO A 249 -13.31 10.13 -13.24
CA PRO A 249 -13.94 9.04 -13.99
C PRO A 249 -13.07 8.51 -15.12
N ALA A 250 -12.40 9.38 -15.89
CA ALA A 250 -11.54 8.95 -16.99
C ALA A 250 -10.36 8.08 -16.53
N ILE A 251 -9.70 8.45 -15.42
CA ILE A 251 -8.62 7.67 -14.80
C ILE A 251 -9.15 6.30 -14.34
N LEU A 252 -10.31 6.27 -13.67
CA LEU A 252 -10.92 5.02 -13.20
C LEU A 252 -11.27 4.08 -14.38
N VAL A 253 -11.85 4.61 -15.46
CA VAL A 253 -12.18 3.85 -16.67
C VAL A 253 -10.92 3.34 -17.35
N ALA A 254 -9.91 4.19 -17.54
CA ALA A 254 -8.63 3.80 -18.16
C ALA A 254 -7.92 2.72 -17.34
N GLY A 255 -7.88 2.86 -16.02
CA GLY A 255 -7.28 1.87 -15.13
C GLY A 255 -8.05 0.55 -15.07
N ALA A 256 -9.39 0.58 -15.14
CA ALA A 256 -10.21 -0.62 -15.29
C ALA A 256 -9.91 -1.34 -16.60
N GLY A 257 -9.81 -0.61 -17.72
CA GLY A 257 -9.40 -1.14 -19.02
C GLY A 257 -8.01 -1.77 -18.99
N LEU A 258 -7.04 -1.10 -18.35
CA LEU A 258 -5.69 -1.65 -18.17
C LEU A 258 -5.69 -2.93 -17.32
N ALA A 259 -6.42 -2.94 -16.20
CA ALA A 259 -6.53 -4.10 -15.31
C ALA A 259 -7.16 -5.32 -16.02
N LEU A 260 -8.18 -5.08 -16.86
CA LEU A 260 -8.82 -6.09 -17.70
C LEU A 260 -7.86 -6.58 -18.80
N GLY A 261 -7.18 -5.69 -19.50
CA GLY A 261 -6.19 -6.05 -20.54
C GLY A 261 -5.04 -6.90 -19.98
N VAL A 262 -4.58 -6.60 -18.76
CA VAL A 262 -3.58 -7.39 -18.03
C VAL A 262 -4.10 -8.80 -17.72
N GLU A 263 -5.39 -8.95 -17.40
CA GLU A 263 -5.99 -10.27 -17.11
C GLU A 263 -6.29 -11.07 -18.40
N ILE A 264 -6.68 -10.41 -19.49
CA ILE A 264 -6.93 -11.06 -20.78
C ILE A 264 -5.63 -11.61 -21.37
N ASN A 265 -4.53 -10.87 -21.27
CA ASN A 265 -3.22 -11.30 -21.77
C ASN A 265 -2.50 -12.30 -20.85
N ARG A 266 -3.18 -12.78 -19.79
CA ARG A 266 -2.62 -13.77 -18.88
C ARG A 266 -2.69 -15.18 -19.50
N PRO A 267 -1.56 -15.89 -19.64
CA PRO A 267 -1.61 -17.32 -19.96
C PRO A 267 -2.32 -18.07 -18.82
N GLY A 268 -3.48 -18.68 -19.13
CA GLY A 268 -4.33 -19.38 -18.17
C GLY A 268 -5.35 -18.50 -17.40
N GLY A 269 -5.59 -17.26 -17.82
CA GLY A 269 -6.62 -16.39 -17.22
C GLY A 269 -8.05 -16.88 -17.48
N ARG A 270 -8.97 -16.64 -16.52
CA ARG A 270 -10.39 -17.07 -16.64
C ARG A 270 -11.09 -16.35 -17.81
N VAL A 271 -10.74 -15.09 -18.05
CA VAL A 271 -11.27 -14.28 -19.16
C VAL A 271 -10.72 -14.75 -20.49
N ALA A 272 -9.42 -15.06 -20.58
CA ALA A 272 -8.82 -15.63 -21.79
C ALA A 272 -9.46 -16.99 -22.14
N ALA A 273 -9.75 -17.82 -21.15
CA ALA A 273 -10.47 -19.09 -21.35
C ALA A 273 -11.92 -18.89 -21.80
N PHE A 274 -12.62 -17.88 -21.27
CA PHE A 274 -13.98 -17.52 -21.67
C PHE A 274 -14.02 -16.95 -23.10
N VAL A 275 -13.13 -16.03 -23.45
CA VAL A 275 -13.00 -15.44 -24.79
C VAL A 275 -12.61 -16.52 -25.82
N ARG A 276 -11.69 -17.43 -25.48
CA ARG A 276 -11.35 -18.57 -26.36
C ARG A 276 -12.54 -19.50 -26.58
N ARG A 277 -13.37 -19.75 -25.55
CA ARG A 277 -14.60 -20.55 -25.71
C ARG A 277 -15.62 -19.89 -26.63
N LEU A 278 -15.80 -18.57 -26.53
CA LEU A 278 -16.68 -17.81 -27.42
C LEU A 278 -16.16 -17.75 -28.86
N ALA A 279 -14.84 -17.65 -29.05
CA ALA A 279 -14.22 -17.65 -30.37
C ALA A 279 -14.28 -19.03 -31.08
N TRP A 280 -14.47 -20.12 -30.33
CA TRP A 280 -14.61 -21.48 -30.87
C TRP A 280 -16.07 -21.88 -31.18
N GLN A 281 -17.05 -21.03 -30.85
CA GLN A 281 -18.47 -21.23 -31.17
C GLN A 281 -18.93 -20.46 -32.43
N ARG A 282 -18.00 -19.91 -33.20
CA ARG A 282 -18.21 -19.37 -34.56
C ARG A 282 -17.44 -20.22 -35.56
#